data_AF-A0A7X7LDF9-F1
#
_entry.id   AF-A0A7X7LDF9-F1
#
_cell.length_a   1.000
_cell.length_b   1.000
_cell.length_c   1.000
_cell.angle_alpha   90.00
_cell.angle_beta   90.00
_cell.angle_gamma   90.00
#
_symmetry.space_group_name_H-M   'P 1'
#
loop_
_entity.id
_entity.type
_entity.pdbx_description
1 polymer ?
#
loop_
_entity_poly.entity_id
_entity_poly.type
_entity_poly.pdbx_seq_one_letter_code
_entity_poly.pdbx_strand_id
1 'polypeptide(L)'
;MRHHLDAKLLGWTVVLCACAVLAGQAGADVSCTASLNPEASVAEQAYCVLGQPAYVVASMDVPTSKVVRCTWKLIAHGVSSKGNAKDFKMLAGRYVQRRVDTSAPVAFTNDVTQKLNNKLKKKAVQNKLTGTVTAGDLQVTVKAKPYEGGKDKTTVVFSATIYLAPPTNIPFMVVDISGGPTATNYPVTVLASQPPLNEEYKSTKIALRNVGAGSFAMGSPTNELGRDSDEGPQHTVTFTSSYYLSVYEITQAQYRNVMGGNPAYFTNGVQGARRPVEQVSWDAIRGGGWPGNTPTNGSFVDVLRRKTGIVFDLPTEAQWEYACRAGTTNAWNNNTGITNVTSDANLNKLGRYWENGGYKYSTNLAQGAHAVVGSYEQNRWGFYDMHGNVREWCLDWYANYGGDATEPIGPDLGLLHVQRGGSWYDYAEDCRSANRASALPATSDYRTGFRIAAPGNQ
;
A
#
# COMPACT_ATOMS: atom_id res chain seq x y z
N MET A 1 -12.76 -27.66 -61.88
CA MET A 1 -12.44 -26.22 -61.73
C MET A 1 -13.09 -25.72 -60.45
N ARG A 2 -12.43 -24.84 -59.68
CA ARG A 2 -12.98 -24.12 -58.50
C ARG A 2 -12.34 -22.72 -58.43
N HIS A 3 -13.14 -21.67 -58.42
CA HIS A 3 -12.87 -20.31 -57.90
C HIS A 3 -14.26 -19.72 -57.52
N HIS A 4 -14.53 -18.94 -56.46
CA HIS A 4 -13.81 -17.90 -55.69
C HIS A 4 -13.62 -16.57 -56.45
N LEU A 5 -13.70 -15.38 -55.83
CA LEU A 5 -14.21 -14.96 -54.50
C LEU A 5 -15.59 -14.26 -54.70
N ASP A 6 -16.22 -13.41 -53.86
CA ASP A 6 -16.06 -12.86 -52.49
C ASP A 6 -17.50 -12.53 -51.97
N ALA A 7 -17.86 -11.97 -50.82
CA ALA A 7 -17.22 -11.31 -49.66
C ALA A 7 -18.15 -11.50 -48.41
N LYS A 8 -18.02 -10.86 -47.23
CA LYS A 8 -17.09 -9.87 -46.65
C LYS A 8 -17.06 -10.12 -45.12
N LEU A 9 -15.89 -10.10 -44.48
CA LEU A 9 -15.66 -10.00 -43.01
C LEU A 9 -16.33 -11.09 -42.12
N LEU A 10 -15.63 -12.07 -41.50
CA LEU A 10 -14.36 -12.07 -40.74
C LEU A 10 -14.35 -11.04 -39.59
N GLY A 11 -14.12 -11.41 -38.32
CA GLY A 11 -13.90 -12.75 -37.76
C GLY A 11 -14.00 -12.75 -36.23
N TRP A 12 -13.88 -13.93 -35.61
CA TRP A 12 -13.91 -14.08 -34.14
C TRP A 12 -12.49 -14.32 -33.61
N THR A 13 -11.97 -13.39 -32.82
CA THR A 13 -10.66 -13.52 -32.15
C THR A 13 -10.88 -13.43 -30.65
N VAL A 14 -10.60 -14.53 -29.93
CA VAL A 14 -10.75 -14.63 -28.47
C VAL A 14 -9.36 -14.71 -27.85
N VAL A 15 -8.92 -13.65 -27.17
CA VAL A 15 -7.65 -13.61 -26.43
C VAL A 15 -7.95 -13.23 -24.98
N LEU A 16 -7.78 -14.17 -24.05
CA LEU A 16 -7.73 -13.95 -22.60
C LEU A 16 -7.01 -15.13 -21.93
N CYS A 17 -5.94 -14.84 -21.19
CA CYS A 17 -5.47 -15.67 -20.09
C CYS A 17 -5.60 -14.87 -18.78
N ALA A 18 -5.00 -15.39 -17.71
CA ALA A 18 -4.75 -14.66 -16.46
C ALA A 18 -3.56 -15.33 -15.77
N CYS A 19 -3.03 -14.75 -14.69
CA CYS A 19 -2.16 -15.44 -13.72
C CYS A 19 -2.61 -15.11 -12.28
N ALA A 20 -2.39 -16.00 -11.30
CA ALA A 20 -2.57 -15.73 -9.87
C ALA A 20 -1.86 -16.81 -9.01
N VAL A 21 -1.00 -16.44 -8.06
CA VAL A 21 -0.15 -17.41 -7.31
C VAL A 21 -0.41 -17.36 -5.80
N LEU A 22 -0.12 -18.50 -5.16
CA LEU A 22 -0.15 -18.77 -3.72
C LEU A 22 0.80 -17.87 -2.91
N ALA A 23 0.63 -17.88 -1.58
CA ALA A 23 1.67 -17.41 -0.68
C ALA A 23 2.86 -18.39 -0.66
N GLY A 24 4.08 -17.87 -0.55
CA GLY A 24 5.22 -18.64 -0.04
C GLY A 24 6.21 -19.25 -1.02
N GLN A 25 6.27 -18.83 -2.30
CA GLN A 25 7.48 -18.90 -3.15
C GLN A 25 7.30 -18.10 -4.45
N ALA A 26 8.40 -17.63 -5.03
CA ALA A 26 8.38 -16.89 -6.30
C ALA A 26 8.36 -17.83 -7.52
N GLY A 27 7.59 -17.47 -8.55
CA GLY A 27 7.59 -18.14 -9.86
C GLY A 27 6.67 -19.36 -9.97
N ALA A 28 5.39 -19.14 -10.27
CA ALA A 28 4.46 -20.18 -10.70
C ALA A 28 3.40 -19.62 -11.66
N ASP A 29 2.77 -20.50 -12.45
CA ASP A 29 1.71 -20.14 -13.40
C ASP A 29 0.34 -20.69 -12.97
N VAL A 30 -0.71 -19.93 -13.27
CA VAL A 30 -2.14 -20.27 -13.13
C VAL A 30 -2.88 -19.62 -14.29
N SER A 31 -4.08 -20.07 -14.64
CA SER A 31 -4.89 -19.47 -15.72
C SER A 31 -6.38 -19.39 -15.37
N CYS A 32 -7.13 -18.56 -16.10
CA CYS A 32 -8.59 -18.49 -16.03
C CYS A 32 -9.18 -18.42 -17.43
N THR A 33 -10.36 -19.02 -17.61
CA THR A 33 -11.07 -19.09 -18.90
C THR A 33 -12.52 -18.66 -18.76
N ALA A 34 -12.99 -17.84 -19.69
CA ALA A 34 -14.40 -17.54 -19.87
C ALA A 34 -14.89 -18.22 -21.15
N SER A 35 -15.93 -19.04 -21.06
CA SER A 35 -16.45 -19.81 -22.20
C SER A 35 -17.88 -19.41 -22.55
N LEU A 36 -18.07 -19.03 -23.82
CA LEU A 36 -19.27 -19.42 -24.56
C LEU A 36 -19.07 -20.87 -25.04
N ASN A 37 -20.09 -21.48 -25.67
CA ASN A 37 -20.00 -22.87 -26.13
C ASN A 37 -18.81 -23.09 -27.11
N PRO A 38 -18.29 -24.33 -27.20
CA PRO A 38 -16.85 -24.60 -27.27
C PRO A 38 -16.15 -24.18 -28.57
N GLU A 39 -14.82 -24.32 -28.56
CA GLU A 39 -13.87 -24.07 -29.67
C GLU A 39 -13.40 -22.61 -29.88
N ALA A 40 -12.76 -22.02 -28.86
CA ALA A 40 -11.62 -21.10 -29.04
C ALA A 40 -10.88 -20.84 -27.70
N SER A 41 -9.56 -20.68 -27.74
CA SER A 41 -8.74 -20.17 -26.62
C SER A 41 -7.41 -19.60 -27.11
N VAL A 42 -7.11 -18.34 -26.76
CA VAL A 42 -5.78 -17.69 -26.93
C VAL A 42 -5.48 -16.88 -25.67
N ALA A 43 -4.21 -16.63 -25.37
CA ALA A 43 -3.74 -16.13 -24.09
C ALA A 43 -3.23 -14.67 -24.10
N GLU A 44 -3.49 -13.94 -23.02
CA GLU A 44 -2.79 -12.72 -22.59
C GLU A 44 -2.42 -12.87 -21.11
N GLN A 45 -1.18 -12.53 -20.72
CA GLN A 45 -0.69 -12.70 -19.35
C GLN A 45 -0.95 -11.46 -18.49
N ALA A 46 -1.32 -11.65 -17.22
CA ALA A 46 -1.53 -10.57 -16.26
C ALA A 46 -0.96 -10.95 -14.89
N TYR A 47 0.11 -10.27 -14.47
CA TYR A 47 0.84 -10.57 -13.24
C TYR A 47 0.08 -10.10 -11.99
N CYS A 48 -0.24 -11.03 -11.08
CA CYS A 48 -0.82 -10.71 -9.77
C CYS A 48 0.27 -10.71 -8.70
N VAL A 49 0.59 -9.53 -8.15
CA VAL A 49 1.48 -9.38 -6.99
C VAL A 49 0.68 -9.52 -5.69
N LEU A 50 1.24 -10.21 -4.71
CA LEU A 50 0.66 -10.37 -3.38
C LEU A 50 0.54 -8.98 -2.72
N GLY A 51 -0.70 -8.55 -2.42
CA GLY A 51 -0.93 -7.19 -1.96
C GLY A 51 -1.01 -6.13 -3.09
N GLN A 52 -1.42 -6.49 -4.31
CA GLN A 52 -1.89 -5.53 -5.31
C GLN A 52 -3.35 -5.77 -5.73
N PRO A 53 -4.06 -4.71 -6.20
CA PRO A 53 -5.39 -4.87 -6.75
C PRO A 53 -5.27 -5.44 -8.18
N ALA A 54 -5.59 -6.71 -8.37
CA ALA A 54 -5.66 -7.29 -9.71
C ALA A 54 -6.90 -6.73 -10.44
N TYR A 55 -6.67 -6.12 -11.60
CA TYR A 55 -7.72 -5.58 -12.47
C TYR A 55 -7.93 -6.51 -13.66
N VAL A 56 -9.04 -7.24 -13.67
CA VAL A 56 -9.52 -7.90 -14.89
C VAL A 56 -10.57 -7.00 -15.52
N VAL A 57 -10.27 -6.49 -16.71
CA VAL A 57 -11.17 -5.65 -17.51
C VAL A 57 -11.54 -6.45 -18.76
N ALA A 58 -12.83 -6.75 -18.91
CA ALA A 58 -13.38 -7.41 -20.09
C ALA A 58 -14.48 -6.54 -20.69
N SER A 59 -14.31 -6.10 -21.93
CA SER A 59 -15.34 -5.48 -22.75
C SER A 59 -15.99 -6.52 -23.66
N MET A 60 -17.30 -6.37 -23.91
CA MET A 60 -17.99 -7.16 -24.93
C MET A 60 -19.03 -6.33 -25.67
N ASP A 61 -19.07 -6.49 -26.99
CA ASP A 61 -20.12 -5.94 -27.85
C ASP A 61 -21.33 -6.87 -27.85
N VAL A 62 -22.48 -6.35 -27.40
CA VAL A 62 -23.73 -7.10 -27.32
C VAL A 62 -24.76 -6.52 -28.29
N PRO A 63 -25.39 -7.32 -29.18
CA PRO A 63 -26.54 -6.88 -29.94
C PRO A 63 -27.69 -6.50 -29.00
N THR A 64 -28.30 -5.33 -29.18
CA THR A 64 -29.30 -4.74 -28.26
C THR A 64 -30.52 -5.62 -27.99
N SER A 65 -30.79 -6.61 -28.85
CA SER A 65 -31.91 -7.56 -28.77
C SER A 65 -31.62 -8.87 -28.02
N LYS A 66 -30.40 -9.13 -27.54
CA LYS A 66 -30.01 -10.43 -26.94
C LYS A 66 -29.69 -10.37 -25.45
N VAL A 67 -30.15 -11.40 -24.72
CA VAL A 67 -29.78 -11.64 -23.31
C VAL A 67 -28.47 -12.42 -23.24
N VAL A 68 -27.46 -11.86 -22.57
CA VAL A 68 -26.18 -12.54 -22.32
C VAL A 68 -26.20 -13.24 -20.97
N ARG A 69 -25.66 -14.47 -20.91
CA ARG A 69 -25.45 -15.24 -19.67
C ARG A 69 -23.96 -15.40 -19.41
N CYS A 70 -23.32 -14.39 -18.84
CA CYS A 70 -21.93 -14.49 -18.39
C CYS A 70 -21.85 -15.45 -17.19
N THR A 71 -20.97 -16.45 -17.29
CA THR A 71 -20.66 -17.37 -16.19
C THR A 71 -19.17 -17.29 -15.91
N TRP A 72 -18.80 -16.92 -14.68
CA TRP A 72 -17.40 -16.78 -14.28
C TRP A 72 -17.01 -17.96 -13.40
N LYS A 73 -15.90 -18.62 -13.71
CA LYS A 73 -15.38 -19.77 -12.98
C LYS A 73 -13.90 -19.56 -12.66
N LEU A 74 -13.58 -19.42 -11.38
CA LEU A 74 -12.20 -19.47 -10.91
C LEU A 74 -11.78 -20.94 -10.81
N ILE A 75 -10.58 -21.28 -11.30
CA ILE A 75 -10.01 -22.63 -11.23
C ILE A 75 -8.58 -22.51 -10.73
N ALA A 76 -8.20 -23.32 -9.74
CA ALA A 76 -6.82 -23.44 -9.28
C ALA A 76 -6.26 -24.77 -9.78
N HIS A 77 -5.05 -24.73 -10.33
CA HIS A 77 -4.26 -25.90 -10.70
C HIS A 77 -2.98 -25.90 -9.84
N GLY A 78 -2.65 -27.04 -9.24
CA GLY A 78 -1.46 -27.18 -8.40
C GLY A 78 -0.39 -28.04 -9.07
N VAL A 79 0.86 -27.58 -9.06
CA VAL A 79 2.02 -28.41 -9.40
C VAL A 79 2.27 -29.39 -8.25
N SER A 80 2.48 -30.67 -8.57
CA SER A 80 2.44 -31.74 -7.56
C SER A 80 3.80 -31.97 -6.87
N SER A 81 3.91 -31.56 -5.60
CA SER A 81 4.84 -32.17 -4.64
C SER A 81 4.28 -32.21 -3.21
N LYS A 82 3.59 -33.31 -2.87
CA LYS A 82 3.29 -33.76 -1.50
C LYS A 82 2.62 -32.74 -0.55
N GLY A 83 1.50 -32.14 -0.96
CA GLY A 83 0.55 -31.43 -0.09
C GLY A 83 -0.85 -32.03 -0.16
N ASN A 84 -1.55 -32.19 0.97
CA ASN A 84 -2.88 -32.81 1.01
C ASN A 84 -3.98 -31.84 0.54
N ALA A 85 -4.56 -32.10 -0.64
CA ALA A 85 -5.55 -31.23 -1.28
C ALA A 85 -6.97 -31.37 -0.70
N LYS A 86 -7.23 -30.86 0.52
CA LYS A 86 -8.58 -30.92 1.16
C LYS A 86 -9.30 -29.59 1.36
N ASP A 87 -8.62 -28.44 1.34
CA ASP A 87 -9.22 -27.16 1.79
C ASP A 87 -9.70 -26.19 0.68
N PHE A 88 -9.54 -26.55 -0.60
CA PHE A 88 -9.92 -25.68 -1.72
C PHE A 88 -11.44 -25.65 -1.98
N LYS A 89 -12.11 -24.58 -1.56
CA LYS A 89 -13.53 -24.30 -1.89
C LYS A 89 -13.66 -23.40 -3.12
N MET A 90 -14.24 -23.94 -4.19
CA MET A 90 -14.62 -23.17 -5.39
C MET A 90 -15.71 -22.12 -5.10
N LEU A 91 -15.59 -20.95 -5.72
CA LEU A 91 -16.66 -19.97 -5.86
C LEU A 91 -17.10 -19.89 -7.33
N ALA A 92 -18.42 -19.98 -7.57
CA ALA A 92 -19.00 -19.90 -8.91
C ALA A 92 -20.15 -18.88 -8.94
N GLY A 93 -20.05 -17.89 -9.83
CA GLY A 93 -21.04 -16.82 -9.98
C GLY A 93 -21.83 -16.94 -11.29
N ARG A 94 -23.17 -16.97 -11.19
CA ARG A 94 -24.08 -16.86 -12.35
C ARG A 94 -24.77 -15.49 -12.31
N TYR A 95 -24.73 -14.75 -13.42
CA TYR A 95 -25.58 -13.57 -13.62
C TYR A 95 -26.62 -13.86 -14.71
N VAL A 96 -27.86 -13.40 -14.51
CA VAL A 96 -28.99 -13.63 -15.42
C VAL A 96 -29.90 -12.40 -15.41
N GLN A 97 -30.19 -11.86 -16.60
CA GLN A 97 -31.30 -10.93 -16.82
C GLN A 97 -32.43 -11.64 -17.58
N ARG A 98 -33.65 -11.10 -17.53
CA ARG A 98 -34.87 -11.91 -17.39
C ARG A 98 -35.64 -12.16 -18.70
N ARG A 99 -36.05 -13.42 -18.91
CA ARG A 99 -37.45 -13.76 -19.23
C ARG A 99 -37.93 -14.83 -18.24
N VAL A 100 -39.25 -15.03 -18.15
CA VAL A 100 -39.91 -15.87 -17.15
C VAL A 100 -40.36 -17.18 -17.79
N ASP A 101 -39.97 -18.33 -17.23
CA ASP A 101 -40.90 -19.28 -16.60
C ASP A 101 -40.15 -20.29 -15.70
N THR A 102 -40.78 -21.39 -15.32
CA THR A 102 -40.54 -22.18 -14.10
C THR A 102 -39.98 -23.59 -14.34
N SER A 103 -38.95 -23.96 -13.57
CA SER A 103 -38.59 -25.32 -13.10
C SER A 103 -37.22 -25.29 -12.39
N ALA A 104 -36.96 -26.24 -11.48
CA ALA A 104 -35.70 -26.34 -10.71
C ALA A 104 -34.78 -27.44 -11.30
N PRO A 105 -33.45 -27.41 -11.03
CA PRO A 105 -32.95 -28.05 -9.80
C PRO A 105 -31.83 -27.28 -9.03
N VAL A 106 -31.46 -27.85 -7.87
CA VAL A 106 -30.51 -27.40 -6.81
C VAL A 106 -29.06 -27.85 -7.20
N ALA A 107 -27.90 -27.37 -6.70
CA ALA A 107 -27.46 -26.69 -5.46
C ALA A 107 -26.46 -25.53 -5.75
N PHE A 108 -25.62 -24.96 -4.86
CA PHE A 108 -25.09 -25.32 -3.52
C PHE A 108 -25.15 -24.14 -2.51
N THR A 109 -25.30 -24.48 -1.22
CA THR A 109 -24.95 -23.69 0.00
C THR A 109 -25.25 -22.17 0.04
N ASN A 110 -26.39 -21.77 -0.52
CA ASN A 110 -27.22 -20.62 -0.14
C ASN A 110 -26.52 -19.30 0.24
N ASP A 111 -26.21 -19.08 1.53
CA ASP A 111 -26.34 -17.78 2.22
C ASP A 111 -25.70 -16.56 1.52
N VAL A 112 -24.37 -16.51 1.41
CA VAL A 112 -23.66 -15.35 0.83
C VAL A 112 -24.11 -15.13 -0.62
N THR A 113 -24.27 -16.22 -1.38
CA THR A 113 -24.75 -16.23 -2.77
C THR A 113 -26.21 -15.76 -2.87
N GLN A 114 -27.04 -16.04 -1.87
CA GLN A 114 -28.45 -15.64 -1.82
C GLN A 114 -28.59 -14.17 -1.42
N LYS A 115 -27.80 -13.69 -0.45
CA LYS A 115 -27.65 -12.28 -0.07
C LYS A 115 -27.14 -11.44 -1.25
N LEU A 116 -26.14 -11.95 -1.98
CA LEU A 116 -25.61 -11.36 -3.22
C LEU A 116 -26.70 -11.22 -4.29
N ASN A 117 -27.36 -12.33 -4.63
CA ASN A 117 -28.44 -12.33 -5.62
C ASN A 117 -29.57 -11.37 -5.26
N ASN A 118 -29.96 -11.29 -3.99
CA ASN A 118 -31.05 -10.41 -3.55
C ASN A 118 -30.66 -8.92 -3.52
N LYS A 119 -29.42 -8.57 -3.14
CA LYS A 119 -28.90 -7.20 -3.28
C LYS A 119 -28.79 -6.76 -4.75
N LEU A 120 -28.28 -7.62 -5.63
CA LEU A 120 -28.16 -7.33 -7.07
C LEU A 120 -29.54 -7.19 -7.72
N LYS A 121 -30.50 -8.07 -7.41
CA LYS A 121 -31.90 -7.95 -7.89
C LYS A 121 -32.53 -6.60 -7.50
N LYS A 122 -32.38 -6.15 -6.24
CA LYS A 122 -32.89 -4.83 -5.82
C LYS A 122 -32.22 -3.65 -6.54
N LYS A 123 -30.91 -3.71 -6.80
CA LYS A 123 -30.18 -2.66 -7.54
C LYS A 123 -30.47 -2.64 -9.04
N ALA A 124 -30.70 -3.80 -9.66
CA ALA A 124 -31.03 -3.90 -11.09
C ALA A 124 -32.38 -3.23 -11.44
N VAL A 125 -33.31 -3.16 -10.48
CA VAL A 125 -34.58 -2.41 -10.62
C VAL A 125 -34.37 -0.88 -10.62
N GLN A 126 -33.18 -0.39 -10.25
CA GLN A 126 -32.85 1.04 -10.10
C GLN A 126 -31.78 1.54 -11.08
N ASN A 127 -31.53 0.82 -12.19
CA ASN A 127 -30.53 1.16 -13.22
C ASN A 127 -29.09 1.42 -12.72
N LYS A 128 -28.72 0.96 -11.52
CA LYS A 128 -27.37 1.12 -10.94
C LYS A 128 -26.66 -0.23 -10.84
N LEU A 129 -26.08 -0.67 -11.96
CA LEU A 129 -25.30 -1.92 -12.08
C LEU A 129 -23.89 -1.77 -11.48
N THR A 130 -23.83 -1.55 -10.17
CA THR A 130 -22.59 -1.43 -9.40
C THR A 130 -22.71 -2.19 -8.09
N GLY A 131 -21.90 -3.24 -7.92
CA GLY A 131 -21.99 -4.17 -6.81
C GLY A 131 -20.61 -4.59 -6.28
N THR A 132 -20.48 -4.63 -4.96
CA THR A 132 -19.28 -5.11 -4.27
C THR A 132 -19.65 -6.31 -3.42
N VAL A 133 -18.78 -7.32 -3.43
CA VAL A 133 -18.91 -8.58 -2.70
C VAL A 133 -17.64 -8.77 -1.87
N THR A 134 -17.76 -9.29 -0.66
CA THR A 134 -16.61 -9.65 0.19
C THR A 134 -16.77 -11.09 0.65
N ALA A 135 -15.70 -11.88 0.60
CA ALA A 135 -15.65 -13.28 1.00
C ALA A 135 -14.28 -13.60 1.63
N GLY A 136 -14.21 -13.57 2.97
CA GLY A 136 -12.93 -13.54 3.67
C GLY A 136 -12.14 -12.29 3.28
N ASP A 137 -10.83 -12.45 3.08
CA ASP A 137 -9.93 -11.38 2.65
C ASP A 137 -10.17 -10.90 1.20
N LEU A 138 -11.00 -11.60 0.41
CA LEU A 138 -11.28 -11.27 -0.98
C LEU A 138 -12.45 -10.27 -1.09
N GLN A 139 -12.17 -9.03 -1.50
CA GLN A 139 -13.22 -8.11 -1.97
C GLN A 139 -13.21 -8.01 -3.50
N VAL A 140 -14.37 -8.17 -4.13
CA VAL A 140 -14.59 -8.04 -5.57
C VAL A 140 -15.61 -6.93 -5.83
N THR A 141 -15.19 -5.86 -6.48
CA THR A 141 -16.11 -4.82 -6.97
C THR A 141 -16.32 -4.97 -8.47
N VAL A 142 -17.58 -5.17 -8.88
CA VAL A 142 -18.04 -5.19 -10.26
C VAL A 142 -18.69 -3.84 -10.60
N LYS A 143 -18.12 -3.16 -11.60
CA LYS A 143 -18.70 -1.96 -12.22
C LYS A 143 -19.11 -2.33 -13.65
N ALA A 144 -20.38 -2.16 -13.98
CA ALA A 144 -20.85 -2.18 -15.36
C ALA A 144 -21.30 -0.76 -15.76
N LYS A 145 -20.84 -0.29 -16.90
CA LYS A 145 -21.37 0.90 -17.59
C LYS A 145 -21.87 0.48 -18.97
N PRO A 146 -23.04 0.96 -19.43
CA PRO A 146 -23.30 1.06 -20.86
C PRO A 146 -22.28 2.04 -21.45
N TYR A 147 -21.66 1.68 -22.57
CA TYR A 147 -20.95 2.62 -23.43
C TYR A 147 -21.78 2.80 -24.71
N GLU A 148 -21.89 4.03 -25.21
CA GLU A 148 -22.77 4.38 -26.33
C GLU A 148 -22.16 3.95 -27.67
N GLY A 149 -22.26 2.64 -27.95
CA GLY A 149 -22.11 2.09 -29.28
C GLY A 149 -23.29 2.48 -30.20
N GLY A 150 -23.06 2.42 -31.52
CA GLY A 150 -24.08 2.76 -32.51
C GLY A 150 -25.33 1.87 -32.44
N LYS A 151 -26.44 2.39 -32.99
CA LYS A 151 -27.87 2.00 -32.85
C LYS A 151 -28.24 0.53 -32.56
N ASP A 152 -27.48 -0.46 -33.03
CA ASP A 152 -27.78 -1.89 -32.94
C ASP A 152 -26.95 -2.65 -31.90
N LYS A 153 -26.00 -1.99 -31.22
CA LYS A 153 -25.08 -2.58 -30.25
C LYS A 153 -25.00 -1.78 -28.93
N THR A 154 -24.69 -2.48 -27.84
CA THR A 154 -24.21 -1.86 -26.60
C THR A 154 -22.94 -2.56 -26.16
N THR A 155 -21.85 -1.82 -26.00
CA THR A 155 -20.62 -2.34 -25.41
C THR A 155 -20.77 -2.30 -23.89
N VAL A 156 -20.64 -3.46 -23.23
CA VAL A 156 -20.69 -3.59 -21.77
C VAL A 156 -19.28 -3.87 -21.27
N VAL A 157 -18.73 -2.93 -20.50
CA VAL A 157 -17.44 -3.10 -19.82
C VAL A 157 -17.69 -3.67 -18.43
N PHE A 158 -17.08 -4.81 -18.14
CA PHE A 158 -16.98 -5.38 -16.80
C PHE A 158 -15.57 -5.16 -16.28
N SER A 159 -15.42 -4.40 -15.21
CA SER A 159 -14.19 -4.40 -14.41
C SER A 159 -14.44 -5.11 -13.08
N ALA A 160 -13.55 -6.05 -12.76
CA ALA A 160 -13.43 -6.67 -11.45
C ALA A 160 -12.13 -6.20 -10.80
N THR A 161 -12.26 -5.45 -9.70
CA THR A 161 -11.11 -5.17 -8.82
C THR A 161 -11.10 -6.19 -7.70
N ILE A 162 -10.06 -7.03 -7.66
CA ILE A 162 -9.78 -7.96 -6.57
C ILE A 162 -8.90 -7.26 -5.54
N TYR A 163 -9.40 -7.06 -4.34
CA TYR A 163 -8.57 -6.74 -3.18
C TYR A 163 -8.34 -8.03 -2.40
N LEU A 164 -7.07 -8.37 -2.19
CA LEU A 164 -6.65 -9.18 -1.04
C LEU A 164 -6.51 -8.22 0.15
N ALA A 165 -7.20 -8.50 1.26
CA ALA A 165 -7.03 -7.76 2.50
C ALA A 165 -5.57 -7.87 3.00
N PRO A 166 -5.10 -6.96 3.87
CA PRO A 166 -3.79 -7.07 4.47
C PRO A 166 -3.70 -8.41 5.22
N PRO A 167 -2.62 -9.21 5.07
CA PRO A 167 -2.51 -10.46 5.81
C PRO A 167 -2.63 -10.18 7.31
N THR A 168 -3.64 -10.78 7.94
CA THR A 168 -4.05 -10.50 9.32
C THR A 168 -3.04 -10.99 10.35
N ASN A 169 -2.16 -11.91 9.93
CA ASN A 169 -1.08 -12.52 10.70
C ASN A 169 0.31 -11.95 10.33
N ILE A 170 0.42 -10.65 10.01
CA ILE A 170 1.73 -9.98 9.94
C ILE A 170 2.19 -9.68 11.37
N PRO A 171 3.38 -10.14 11.82
CA PRO A 171 3.86 -9.88 13.16
C PRO A 171 4.08 -8.39 13.46
N PHE A 172 3.85 -8.01 14.71
CA PHE A 172 4.18 -6.71 15.27
C PHE A 172 5.21 -6.84 16.38
N MET A 173 6.29 -6.08 16.32
CA MET A 173 7.20 -5.89 17.45
C MET A 173 6.70 -4.69 18.27
N VAL A 174 6.52 -4.87 19.58
CA VAL A 174 6.08 -3.81 20.49
C VAL A 174 7.16 -3.58 21.54
N VAL A 175 7.73 -2.37 21.57
CA VAL A 175 8.65 -1.91 22.62
C VAL A 175 7.85 -1.18 23.69
N ASP A 176 7.98 -1.60 24.94
CA ASP A 176 7.38 -0.91 26.08
C ASP A 176 8.39 0.06 26.72
N ILE A 177 8.11 1.35 26.58
CA ILE A 177 8.94 2.45 27.09
C ILE A 177 8.27 3.18 28.25
N SER A 178 7.22 2.60 28.87
CA SER A 178 6.49 3.17 30.01
C SER A 178 7.38 3.45 31.24
N GLY A 179 8.48 2.71 31.40
CA GLY A 179 9.48 2.93 32.44
C GLY A 179 10.32 4.20 32.28
N GLY A 180 10.20 4.93 31.17
CA GLY A 180 10.82 6.24 30.98
C GLY A 180 12.36 6.21 30.82
N PRO A 181 13.03 7.37 30.88
CA PRO A 181 14.47 7.48 30.59
C PRO A 181 15.35 6.82 31.65
N THR A 182 14.85 6.60 32.87
CA THR A 182 15.57 5.97 33.99
C THR A 182 15.48 4.44 34.01
N ALA A 183 14.59 3.82 33.22
CA ALA A 183 14.51 2.37 33.13
C ALA A 183 15.82 1.74 32.63
N THR A 184 16.25 0.64 33.27
CA THR A 184 17.43 -0.14 32.88
C THR A 184 17.20 -0.96 31.61
N ASN A 185 15.94 -1.35 31.33
CA ASN A 185 15.54 -2.13 30.17
C ASN A 185 14.11 -1.74 29.73
N TYR A 186 13.84 -1.81 28.43
CA TYR A 186 12.51 -1.70 27.82
C TYR A 186 12.07 -3.08 27.32
N PRO A 187 11.00 -3.68 27.86
CA PRO A 187 10.47 -4.95 27.37
C PRO A 187 10.11 -4.89 25.88
N VAL A 188 10.45 -5.94 25.14
CA VAL A 188 10.06 -6.12 23.74
C VAL A 188 9.20 -7.37 23.62
N THR A 189 8.06 -7.26 22.93
CA THR A 189 7.11 -8.36 22.72
C THR A 189 6.75 -8.46 21.25
N VAL A 190 6.83 -9.66 20.67
CA VAL A 190 6.31 -9.92 19.32
C VAL A 190 4.88 -10.46 19.41
N LEU A 191 3.96 -9.81 18.70
CA LEU A 191 2.54 -10.16 18.62
C LEU A 191 2.25 -10.74 17.22
N ALA A 192 1.48 -11.83 17.17
CA ALA A 192 1.10 -12.48 15.91
C ALA A 192 0.03 -11.72 15.10
N SER A 193 -0.58 -10.68 15.69
CA SER A 193 -1.65 -9.88 15.09
C SER A 193 -1.56 -8.42 15.56
N GLN A 194 -2.33 -7.54 14.91
CA GLN A 194 -2.30 -6.10 15.15
C GLN A 194 -2.77 -5.74 16.57
N PRO A 195 -1.98 -4.97 17.37
CA PRO A 195 -2.40 -4.47 18.67
C PRO A 195 -3.50 -3.41 18.55
N PRO A 196 -4.10 -2.94 19.67
CA PRO A 196 -5.19 -1.96 19.64
C PRO A 196 -4.86 -0.60 18.99
N LEU A 197 -3.58 -0.24 18.83
CA LEU A 197 -3.09 1.05 18.27
C LEU A 197 -3.80 2.31 18.83
N ASN A 198 -4.19 2.23 20.10
CA ASN A 198 -4.82 3.32 20.84
C ASN A 198 -3.76 4.33 21.35
N GLU A 199 -4.17 5.26 22.22
CA GLU A 199 -3.31 6.35 22.71
C GLU A 199 -2.05 5.88 23.48
N GLU A 200 -2.06 4.65 24.02
CA GLU A 200 -0.89 4.01 24.64
C GLU A 200 0.23 3.77 23.62
N TYR A 201 -0.15 3.31 22.41
CA TYR A 201 0.74 3.09 21.26
C TYR A 201 1.18 4.38 20.56
N LYS A 202 0.73 5.53 21.07
CA LYS A 202 1.16 6.87 20.66
C LYS A 202 1.93 7.58 21.78
N SER A 203 2.26 6.89 22.87
CA SER A 203 2.90 7.50 24.06
C SER A 203 3.88 6.61 24.81
N THR A 204 3.46 5.46 25.32
CA THR A 204 4.26 4.56 26.18
C THR A 204 4.68 3.25 25.52
N LYS A 205 4.14 2.94 24.34
CA LYS A 205 4.58 1.81 23.51
C LYS A 205 4.93 2.29 22.10
N ILE A 206 5.95 1.70 21.50
CA ILE A 206 6.27 1.84 20.07
C ILE A 206 5.88 0.53 19.39
N ALA A 207 4.93 0.56 18.46
CA ALA A 207 4.59 -0.58 17.62
C ALA A 207 5.30 -0.47 16.26
N LEU A 208 6.02 -1.54 15.91
CA LEU A 208 6.56 -1.77 14.58
C LEU A 208 5.85 -2.96 13.94
N ARG A 209 5.62 -2.91 12.63
CA ARG A 209 5.03 -3.99 11.84
C ARG A 209 6.11 -4.61 10.94
N ASN A 210 6.10 -5.93 10.81
CA ASN A 210 6.98 -6.63 9.87
C ASN A 210 6.58 -6.33 8.41
N VAL A 211 7.55 -5.95 7.60
CA VAL A 211 7.46 -5.81 6.15
C VAL A 211 8.20 -6.99 5.54
N GLY A 212 7.49 -7.78 4.73
CA GLY A 212 8.05 -9.00 4.13
C GLY A 212 8.98 -8.72 2.95
N ALA A 213 9.86 -9.68 2.66
CA ALA A 213 10.68 -9.70 1.45
C ALA A 213 9.82 -9.65 0.17
N GLY A 214 10.39 -9.10 -0.91
CA GLY A 214 9.73 -8.89 -2.20
C GLY A 214 10.44 -7.79 -3.00
N SER A 215 9.83 -7.35 -4.10
CA SER A 215 10.41 -6.32 -4.98
C SER A 215 9.40 -5.25 -5.39
N PHE A 216 9.88 -4.05 -5.71
CA PHE A 216 9.06 -2.94 -6.20
C PHE A 216 9.84 -2.02 -7.15
N ALA A 217 9.11 -1.17 -7.88
CA ALA A 217 9.69 -0.08 -8.66
C ALA A 217 9.85 1.16 -7.76
N MET A 218 11.11 1.56 -7.52
CA MET A 218 11.49 2.72 -6.71
C MET A 218 11.68 3.96 -7.61
N GLY A 219 11.29 5.13 -7.13
CA GLY A 219 11.22 6.35 -7.94
C GLY A 219 9.96 6.43 -8.81
N SER A 220 9.82 7.50 -9.59
CA SER A 220 8.60 7.84 -10.34
C SER A 220 8.72 7.66 -11.86
N PRO A 221 7.62 7.29 -12.56
CA PRO A 221 7.56 7.33 -14.01
C PRO A 221 7.84 8.74 -14.55
N THR A 222 8.53 8.85 -15.69
CA THR A 222 8.95 10.14 -16.28
C THR A 222 7.80 11.09 -16.66
N ASN A 223 6.56 10.60 -16.64
CA ASN A 223 5.33 11.35 -16.90
C ASN A 223 4.40 11.48 -15.67
N GLU A 224 4.86 11.16 -14.46
CA GLU A 224 4.10 11.47 -13.23
C GLU A 224 4.04 12.99 -13.02
N LEU A 225 2.85 13.51 -12.71
CA LEU A 225 2.62 14.93 -12.48
C LEU A 225 3.31 15.38 -11.16
N GLY A 226 4.03 16.49 -11.20
CA GLY A 226 4.77 17.03 -10.06
C GLY A 226 6.07 16.28 -9.73
N ARG A 227 6.57 15.43 -10.65
CA ARG A 227 7.83 14.69 -10.51
C ARG A 227 9.06 15.60 -10.58
N ASP A 228 9.97 15.45 -9.62
CA ASP A 228 11.30 16.04 -9.61
C ASP A 228 12.34 15.22 -10.40
N SER A 229 13.48 15.82 -10.70
CA SER A 229 14.47 15.22 -11.60
C SER A 229 15.19 14.00 -11.02
N ASP A 230 15.48 14.04 -9.72
CA ASP A 230 16.26 13.10 -8.91
C ASP A 230 15.48 11.84 -8.45
N GLU A 231 14.18 11.79 -8.68
CA GLU A 231 13.33 10.61 -8.47
C GLU A 231 13.54 9.50 -9.53
N GLY A 232 14.66 9.53 -10.26
CA GLY A 232 14.90 8.67 -11.40
C GLY A 232 16.37 8.29 -11.61
N PRO A 233 16.63 7.28 -12.46
CA PRO A 233 15.65 6.47 -13.19
C PRO A 233 14.79 5.60 -12.24
N GLN A 234 13.54 5.35 -12.64
CA GLN A 234 12.71 4.36 -11.94
C GLN A 234 13.34 2.98 -12.15
N HIS A 235 13.56 2.23 -11.06
CA HIS A 235 14.40 1.04 -11.04
C HIS A 235 13.83 -0.02 -10.07
N THR A 236 14.24 -1.28 -10.24
CA THR A 236 13.79 -2.39 -9.39
C THR A 236 14.62 -2.46 -8.11
N VAL A 237 13.97 -2.39 -6.95
CA VAL A 237 14.59 -2.75 -5.67
C VAL A 237 14.00 -4.06 -5.16
N THR A 238 14.88 -4.95 -4.68
CA THR A 238 14.52 -6.24 -4.07
C THR A 238 14.98 -6.31 -2.61
N PHE A 239 14.05 -6.68 -1.73
CA PHE A 239 14.29 -7.13 -0.36
C PHE A 239 14.26 -8.66 -0.32
N THR A 240 15.33 -9.24 0.19
CA THR A 240 15.50 -10.69 0.43
C THR A 240 15.12 -11.08 1.84
N SER A 241 15.28 -10.15 2.79
CA SER A 241 14.90 -10.31 4.20
C SER A 241 13.63 -9.51 4.52
N SER A 242 12.98 -9.83 5.64
CA SER A 242 11.99 -8.94 6.23
C SER A 242 12.66 -7.95 7.18
N TYR A 243 11.97 -6.84 7.46
CA TYR A 243 12.34 -5.84 8.46
C TYR A 243 11.09 -5.39 9.23
N TYR A 244 11.25 -4.93 10.46
CA TYR A 244 10.22 -4.21 11.19
C TYR A 244 10.35 -2.70 10.90
N LEU A 245 9.23 -2.00 10.80
CA LEU A 245 9.17 -0.54 10.65
C LEU A 245 8.08 0.02 11.58
N SER A 246 8.30 1.16 12.25
CA SER A 246 7.29 1.74 13.15
C SER A 246 6.04 2.18 12.38
N VAL A 247 4.88 1.83 12.94
CA VAL A 247 3.54 2.07 12.36
C VAL A 247 3.28 3.56 12.14
N TYR A 248 3.79 4.37 13.07
CA TYR A 248 3.76 5.82 13.10
C TYR A 248 5.19 6.37 13.03
N GLU A 249 5.27 7.66 12.72
CA GLU A 249 6.37 8.53 13.16
C GLU A 249 6.55 8.43 14.69
N ILE A 250 7.77 8.61 15.21
CA ILE A 250 8.00 8.64 16.66
C ILE A 250 7.34 9.88 17.27
N THR A 251 6.50 9.69 18.29
CA THR A 251 5.76 10.80 18.92
C THR A 251 6.60 11.57 19.94
N GLN A 252 6.20 12.81 20.26
CA GLN A 252 6.83 13.62 21.31
C GLN A 252 6.86 12.91 22.69
N ALA A 253 5.82 12.13 23.03
CA ALA A 253 5.81 11.34 24.25
C ALA A 253 6.73 10.12 24.17
N GLN A 254 6.78 9.42 23.04
CA GLN A 254 7.70 8.30 22.84
C GLN A 254 9.16 8.78 22.92
N TYR A 255 9.50 9.89 22.24
CA TYR A 255 10.82 10.51 22.30
C TYR A 255 11.21 10.88 23.74
N ARG A 256 10.31 11.56 24.49
CA ARG A 256 10.54 11.92 25.89
C ARG A 256 10.68 10.71 26.82
N ASN A 257 9.95 9.63 26.56
CA ASN A 257 10.05 8.42 27.36
C ASN A 257 11.37 7.64 27.13
N VAL A 258 12.04 7.83 25.99
CA VAL A 258 13.39 7.32 25.74
C VAL A 258 14.48 8.29 26.24
N MET A 259 14.35 9.58 25.92
CA MET A 259 15.43 10.58 26.02
C MET A 259 15.32 11.52 27.24
N GLY A 260 14.19 11.53 27.95
CA GLY A 260 13.90 12.43 29.07
C GLY A 260 13.55 13.88 28.68
N GLY A 261 14.03 14.37 27.55
CA GLY A 261 13.67 15.67 26.96
C GLY A 261 12.70 15.56 25.77
N ASN A 262 12.14 16.70 25.35
CA ASN A 262 11.35 16.83 24.11
C ASN A 262 11.83 18.09 23.38
N PRO A 263 12.52 17.98 22.22
CA PRO A 263 13.08 19.14 21.50
C PRO A 263 12.03 19.86 20.64
N ALA A 264 10.91 19.18 20.36
CA ALA A 264 9.82 19.65 19.51
C ALA A 264 9.40 21.10 19.80
N TYR A 265 9.17 21.88 18.74
CA TYR A 265 8.68 23.25 18.83
C TYR A 265 7.17 23.29 19.13
N PHE A 266 6.39 22.36 18.57
CA PHE A 266 4.92 22.35 18.65
C PHE A 266 4.39 21.52 19.82
N THR A 267 4.82 21.86 21.04
CA THR A 267 4.48 21.14 22.28
C THR A 267 3.08 21.40 22.83
N ASN A 268 2.40 22.46 22.38
CA ASN A 268 1.20 22.98 23.04
C ASN A 268 -0.03 22.06 22.94
N GLY A 269 -0.78 21.99 24.05
CA GLY A 269 -2.10 21.35 24.14
C GLY A 269 -2.09 19.84 24.39
N VAL A 270 -3.24 19.29 24.76
CA VAL A 270 -3.47 17.87 25.13
C VAL A 270 -3.15 16.88 23.98
N GLN A 271 -2.93 17.38 22.77
CA GLN A 271 -2.56 16.60 21.60
C GLN A 271 -1.05 16.58 21.31
N GLY A 272 -0.26 17.54 21.82
CA GLY A 272 1.18 17.67 21.51
C GLY A 272 1.98 16.40 21.79
N ALA A 273 1.70 15.76 22.92
CA ALA A 273 2.30 14.48 23.32
C ALA A 273 2.18 13.34 22.28
N ARG A 274 1.17 13.37 21.40
CA ARG A 274 0.86 12.31 20.42
C ARG A 274 1.03 12.76 18.96
N ARG A 275 1.50 14.00 18.75
CA ARG A 275 2.07 14.45 17.48
C ARG A 275 3.45 13.81 17.27
N PRO A 276 3.96 13.71 16.03
CA PRO A 276 5.37 13.37 15.80
C PRO A 276 6.29 14.33 16.56
N VAL A 277 7.48 13.83 16.92
CA VAL A 277 8.58 14.67 17.37
C VAL A 277 9.23 15.34 16.16
N GLU A 278 9.42 16.65 16.26
CA GLU A 278 10.19 17.47 15.32
C GLU A 278 11.31 18.20 16.09
N GLN A 279 12.08 19.07 15.43
CA GLN A 279 13.34 19.62 15.95
C GLN A 279 14.37 18.52 16.32
N VAL A 280 14.39 17.43 15.53
CA VAL A 280 15.34 16.33 15.66
C VAL A 280 16.21 16.21 14.41
N SER A 281 17.53 16.22 14.62
CA SER A 281 18.53 16.05 13.56
C SER A 281 18.92 14.57 13.39
N TRP A 282 19.46 14.21 12.22
CA TRP A 282 19.97 12.86 11.96
C TRP A 282 21.02 12.45 13.00
N ASP A 283 21.90 13.38 13.39
CA ASP A 283 22.92 13.17 14.43
C ASP A 283 22.32 12.89 15.83
N ALA A 284 21.21 13.55 16.18
CA ALA A 284 20.53 13.34 17.47
C ALA A 284 19.73 12.03 17.51
N ILE A 285 19.17 11.62 16.37
CA ILE A 285 18.41 10.37 16.24
C ILE A 285 19.35 9.17 16.19
N ARG A 286 20.35 9.24 15.30
CA ARG A 286 21.23 8.13 14.94
C ARG A 286 22.69 8.51 15.15
N GLY A 287 23.21 9.43 14.35
CA GLY A 287 24.63 9.79 14.34
C GLY A 287 25.56 8.60 14.02
N GLY A 288 26.85 8.78 14.30
CA GLY A 288 27.88 7.73 14.18
C GLY A 288 28.30 7.39 12.73
N GLY A 289 27.74 8.09 11.75
CA GLY A 289 28.00 7.87 10.32
C GLY A 289 27.25 6.68 9.73
N TRP A 290 27.29 6.60 8.41
CA TRP A 290 26.63 5.60 7.57
C TRP A 290 27.58 5.28 6.41
N PRO A 291 27.79 4.01 5.99
CA PRO A 291 27.10 2.77 6.37
C PRO A 291 27.53 2.13 7.72
N GLY A 292 28.26 2.85 8.58
CA GLY A 292 28.63 2.37 9.91
C GLY A 292 27.42 2.02 10.79
N ASN A 293 27.38 0.79 11.33
CA ASN A 293 26.31 0.31 12.21
C ASN A 293 26.49 0.70 13.70
N THR A 294 27.31 1.71 13.99
CA THR A 294 27.55 2.20 15.37
C THR A 294 26.91 3.59 15.50
N PRO A 295 25.77 3.75 16.19
CA PRO A 295 25.18 5.06 16.45
C PRO A 295 26.07 5.92 17.36
N THR A 296 25.86 7.24 17.33
CA THR A 296 26.46 8.16 18.33
C THR A 296 26.00 7.78 19.73
N ASN A 297 26.92 7.68 20.70
CA ASN A 297 26.54 7.39 22.08
C ASN A 297 25.63 8.49 22.64
N GLY A 298 24.50 8.09 23.21
CA GLY A 298 23.46 8.99 23.70
C GLY A 298 22.43 9.44 22.64
N SER A 299 22.51 8.98 21.38
CA SER A 299 21.46 9.20 20.38
C SER A 299 20.21 8.35 20.67
N PHE A 300 19.06 8.70 20.08
CA PHE A 300 17.81 7.95 20.28
C PHE A 300 17.94 6.46 19.95
N VAL A 301 18.62 6.14 18.84
CA VAL A 301 18.89 4.76 18.41
C VAL A 301 19.83 4.04 19.39
N ASP A 302 20.91 4.68 19.85
CA ASP A 302 21.81 4.09 20.87
C ASP A 302 21.07 3.79 22.18
N VAL A 303 20.24 4.71 22.66
CA VAL A 303 19.47 4.53 23.90
C VAL A 303 18.45 3.38 23.74
N LEU A 304 17.76 3.26 22.61
CA LEU A 304 16.88 2.12 22.34
C LEU A 304 17.65 0.79 22.27
N ARG A 305 18.75 0.73 21.49
CA ARG A 305 19.57 -0.49 21.36
C ARG A 305 20.05 -0.98 22.72
N ARG A 306 20.66 -0.10 23.53
CA ARG A 306 21.20 -0.46 24.86
C ARG A 306 20.14 -0.91 25.87
N LYS A 307 18.90 -0.46 25.72
CA LYS A 307 17.79 -0.81 26.62
C LYS A 307 16.92 -1.97 26.14
N THR A 308 17.11 -2.47 24.92
CA THR A 308 16.27 -3.55 24.34
C THR A 308 17.07 -4.76 23.88
N GLY A 309 18.37 -4.59 23.58
CA GLY A 309 19.20 -5.61 22.91
C GLY A 309 18.93 -5.74 21.41
N ILE A 310 17.93 -5.03 20.86
CA ILE A 310 17.50 -5.11 19.46
C ILE A 310 18.26 -4.07 18.64
N VAL A 311 18.68 -4.43 17.41
CA VAL A 311 19.40 -3.54 16.48
C VAL A 311 18.43 -2.60 15.77
N PHE A 312 17.82 -1.68 16.52
CA PHE A 312 17.00 -0.59 15.94
C PHE A 312 17.86 0.36 15.10
N ASP A 313 17.26 1.00 14.10
CA ASP A 313 17.88 2.11 13.37
C ASP A 313 16.82 3.01 12.70
N LEU A 314 17.24 4.00 11.91
CA LEU A 314 16.40 4.59 10.87
C LEU A 314 16.13 3.57 9.73
N PRO A 315 15.07 3.72 8.92
CA PRO A 315 14.92 2.94 7.69
C PRO A 315 15.92 3.39 6.62
N THR A 316 16.26 2.51 5.65
CA THR A 316 16.82 2.99 4.38
C THR A 316 15.74 3.67 3.54
N GLU A 317 16.14 4.53 2.60
CA GLU A 317 15.22 5.24 1.69
C GLU A 317 14.32 4.25 0.93
N ALA A 318 14.89 3.12 0.52
CA ALA A 318 14.17 2.07 -0.18
C ALA A 318 13.21 1.31 0.75
N GLN A 319 13.60 1.04 1.99
CA GLN A 319 12.71 0.47 3.01
C GLN A 319 11.54 1.41 3.31
N TRP A 320 11.79 2.72 3.28
CA TRP A 320 10.75 3.74 3.42
C TRP A 320 9.80 3.74 2.22
N GLU A 321 10.29 3.81 0.97
CA GLU A 321 9.42 3.88 -0.22
C GLU A 321 8.61 2.60 -0.41
N TYR A 322 9.22 1.43 -0.18
CA TYR A 322 8.55 0.13 -0.24
C TYR A 322 7.39 0.05 0.76
N ALA A 323 7.64 0.45 2.02
CA ALA A 323 6.63 0.48 3.06
C ALA A 323 5.57 1.57 2.83
N CYS A 324 5.94 2.72 2.27
CA CYS A 324 5.02 3.80 1.90
C CYS A 324 4.04 3.33 0.83
N ARG A 325 4.54 2.85 -0.31
CA ARG A 325 3.74 2.32 -1.42
C ARG A 325 2.91 1.12 -1.03
N ALA A 326 3.41 0.27 -0.12
CA ALA A 326 2.79 -1.03 0.18
C ALA A 326 2.45 -1.82 -1.10
N GLY A 327 3.38 -1.79 -2.07
CA GLY A 327 3.28 -2.40 -3.39
C GLY A 327 2.61 -1.56 -4.50
N THR A 328 1.98 -0.40 -4.22
CA THR A 328 1.28 0.39 -5.26
C THR A 328 2.23 1.22 -6.14
N THR A 329 1.96 1.27 -7.44
CA THR A 329 2.86 1.90 -8.43
C THR A 329 2.63 3.39 -8.66
N ASN A 330 1.45 3.90 -8.32
CA ASN A 330 1.09 5.31 -8.52
C ASN A 330 1.66 6.22 -7.40
N ALA A 331 1.60 7.54 -7.60
CA ALA A 331 1.97 8.57 -6.62
C ALA A 331 1.48 8.31 -5.18
N TRP A 332 0.24 7.82 -5.00
CA TRP A 332 -0.40 7.61 -3.70
C TRP A 332 -0.55 6.14 -3.31
N ASN A 333 -0.30 5.83 -2.03
CA ASN A 333 -0.35 4.49 -1.44
C ASN A 333 -1.74 3.80 -1.43
N ASN A 334 -2.79 4.52 -1.79
CA ASN A 334 -4.14 3.99 -2.05
C ASN A 334 -4.34 3.59 -3.53
N ASN A 335 -3.26 3.55 -4.31
CA ASN A 335 -3.19 3.32 -5.75
C ASN A 335 -3.90 4.36 -6.64
N THR A 336 -4.03 5.60 -6.18
CA THR A 336 -4.46 6.73 -7.04
C THR A 336 -3.26 7.57 -7.49
N GLY A 337 -3.41 8.27 -8.62
CA GLY A 337 -2.42 9.25 -9.08
C GLY A 337 -2.72 10.64 -8.53
N ILE A 338 -1.69 11.50 -8.52
CA ILE A 338 -1.86 12.93 -8.27
C ILE A 338 -2.60 13.61 -9.43
N THR A 339 -3.49 14.53 -9.07
CA THR A 339 -4.43 15.24 -9.95
C THR A 339 -4.24 16.76 -9.91
N ASN A 340 -3.59 17.26 -8.87
CA ASN A 340 -3.21 18.65 -8.71
C ASN A 340 -1.94 18.72 -7.83
N VAL A 341 -0.96 19.53 -8.22
CA VAL A 341 0.33 19.63 -7.54
C VAL A 341 0.27 20.38 -6.20
N THR A 342 -0.68 21.29 -6.05
CA THR A 342 -0.83 22.16 -4.85
C THR A 342 -1.82 21.57 -3.84
N SER A 343 -2.99 21.09 -4.30
CA SER A 343 -4.10 20.62 -3.47
C SER A 343 -4.76 19.36 -4.07
N ASP A 344 -4.38 18.17 -3.60
CA ASP A 344 -4.89 16.91 -4.14
C ASP A 344 -5.99 16.27 -3.26
N ALA A 345 -7.13 15.96 -3.88
CA ALA A 345 -8.29 15.40 -3.20
C ALA A 345 -8.13 13.94 -2.73
N ASN A 346 -7.12 13.22 -3.21
CA ASN A 346 -6.76 11.90 -2.71
C ASN A 346 -5.82 12.02 -1.50
N LEU A 347 -4.80 12.88 -1.59
CA LEU A 347 -3.89 13.19 -0.47
C LEU A 347 -4.62 13.69 0.77
N ASN A 348 -5.73 14.42 0.61
CA ASN A 348 -6.59 14.89 1.71
C ASN A 348 -7.03 13.78 2.70
N LYS A 349 -6.97 12.50 2.31
CA LYS A 349 -7.27 11.34 3.16
C LYS A 349 -6.04 10.66 3.78
N LEU A 350 -4.87 10.86 3.20
CA LEU A 350 -3.65 10.08 3.50
C LEU A 350 -2.69 10.79 4.45
N GLY A 351 -2.76 12.13 4.53
CA GLY A 351 -1.98 12.88 5.50
C GLY A 351 -2.24 14.39 5.56
N ARG A 352 -1.43 15.05 6.39
CA ARG A 352 -1.48 16.49 6.66
C ARG A 352 -0.45 17.20 5.80
N TYR A 353 -0.89 18.11 4.94
CA TYR A 353 -0.04 18.94 4.08
C TYR A 353 -0.63 20.35 3.97
N TRP A 354 0.06 21.27 3.29
CA TRP A 354 -0.26 22.72 3.27
C TRP A 354 -1.75 23.03 3.07
N GLU A 355 -2.38 22.42 2.06
CA GLU A 355 -3.78 22.68 1.67
C GLU A 355 -4.84 21.87 2.45
N ASN A 356 -4.44 20.99 3.38
CA ASN A 356 -5.37 20.19 4.19
C ASN A 356 -5.18 20.44 5.69
N GLY A 357 -5.40 21.67 6.13
CA GLY A 357 -5.22 22.05 7.55
C GLY A 357 -3.76 22.14 8.01
N GLY A 358 -2.80 22.10 7.09
CA GLY A 358 -1.39 22.43 7.33
C GLY A 358 -1.15 23.93 7.38
N TYR A 359 0.02 24.39 6.92
CA TYR A 359 0.48 25.77 7.10
C TYR A 359 -0.53 26.85 6.69
N LYS A 360 -1.24 26.68 5.56
CA LYS A 360 -2.27 27.63 5.08
C LYS A 360 -3.37 27.96 6.10
N TYR A 361 -3.66 27.04 7.01
CA TYR A 361 -4.72 27.15 8.00
C TYR A 361 -4.18 27.52 9.40
N SER A 362 -2.86 27.63 9.53
CA SER A 362 -2.17 27.88 10.80
C SER A 362 -2.14 29.37 11.15
N THR A 363 -3.26 29.91 11.64
CA THR A 363 -3.36 31.30 12.13
C THR A 363 -2.45 31.62 13.32
N ASN A 364 -2.01 30.61 14.06
CA ASN A 364 -0.93 30.71 15.04
C ASN A 364 -0.10 29.42 15.04
N LEU A 365 1.11 29.50 14.49
CA LEU A 365 2.04 28.38 14.37
C LEU A 365 2.27 27.67 15.73
N ALA A 366 2.36 28.40 16.84
CA ALA A 366 2.62 27.81 18.15
C ALA A 366 1.54 26.82 18.64
N GLN A 367 0.37 26.74 17.98
CA GLN A 367 -0.67 25.73 18.26
C GLN A 367 -0.40 24.37 17.57
N GLY A 368 0.58 24.33 16.65
CA GLY A 368 1.02 23.16 15.89
C GLY A 368 0.12 22.86 14.70
N ALA A 369 0.72 22.71 13.52
CA ALA A 369 0.02 22.50 12.26
C ALA A 369 0.13 21.06 11.71
N HIS A 370 1.01 20.23 12.27
CA HIS A 370 0.97 18.78 12.07
C HIS A 370 -0.08 18.10 12.99
N ALA A 371 -0.56 16.94 12.55
CA ALA A 371 -1.59 16.16 13.21
C ALA A 371 -1.02 15.24 14.31
N VAL A 372 -1.93 14.69 15.13
CA VAL A 372 -1.64 13.49 15.94
C VAL A 372 -1.41 12.32 15.00
N VAL A 373 -0.40 11.49 15.25
CA VAL A 373 -0.09 10.34 14.40
C VAL A 373 -1.30 9.41 14.27
N GLY A 374 -1.54 8.88 13.08
CA GLY A 374 -2.71 8.06 12.76
C GLY A 374 -4.02 8.82 12.78
N SER A 375 -4.02 10.08 12.34
CA SER A 375 -5.26 10.86 12.08
C SER A 375 -5.86 10.61 10.69
N TYR A 376 -5.14 9.91 9.82
CA TYR A 376 -5.45 9.71 8.40
C TYR A 376 -5.63 8.24 8.03
N GLU A 377 -6.05 7.96 6.78
CA GLU A 377 -6.17 6.59 6.26
C GLU A 377 -4.78 5.93 6.17
N GLN A 378 -4.59 4.81 6.89
CA GLN A 378 -3.43 3.95 6.74
C GLN A 378 -3.35 3.35 5.33
N ASN A 379 -2.14 3.06 4.87
CA ASN A 379 -1.94 2.30 3.64
C ASN A 379 -2.33 0.81 3.83
N ARG A 380 -2.24 0.01 2.76
CA ARG A 380 -2.66 -1.40 2.80
C ARG A 380 -1.77 -2.33 3.63
N TRP A 381 -0.64 -1.87 4.16
CA TRP A 381 0.15 -2.59 5.16
C TRP A 381 -0.05 -2.03 6.57
N GLY A 382 -0.92 -1.02 6.74
CA GLY A 382 -1.23 -0.43 8.04
C GLY A 382 -0.16 0.53 8.55
N PHE A 383 0.64 1.12 7.66
CA PHE A 383 1.46 2.28 7.99
C PHE A 383 0.64 3.55 7.82
N TYR A 384 0.78 4.48 8.76
CA TYR A 384 0.10 5.76 8.76
C TYR A 384 1.05 6.91 8.44
N ASP A 385 0.47 8.01 7.98
CA ASP A 385 1.12 9.31 7.81
C ASP A 385 2.30 9.31 6.79
N MET A 386 2.42 8.28 5.94
CA MET A 386 3.44 8.14 4.89
C MET A 386 3.38 9.19 3.75
N HIS A 387 2.57 10.24 3.89
CA HIS A 387 2.28 11.26 2.88
C HIS A 387 1.95 12.59 3.58
N GLY A 388 2.97 13.34 3.97
CA GLY A 388 2.88 14.55 4.76
C GLY A 388 3.08 14.30 6.27
N ASN A 389 2.42 15.09 7.09
CA ASN A 389 2.60 15.21 8.53
C ASN A 389 4.00 15.76 8.90
N VAL A 390 5.06 14.96 9.06
CA VAL A 390 6.44 15.47 9.01
C VAL A 390 7.32 14.66 8.04
N ARG A 391 8.30 15.33 7.44
CA ARG A 391 9.35 14.67 6.64
C ARG A 391 10.11 13.70 7.55
N GLU A 392 10.48 12.55 7.03
CA GLU A 392 11.15 11.50 7.82
C GLU A 392 12.59 11.28 7.38
N TRP A 393 13.53 11.37 8.32
CA TRP A 393 14.93 10.99 8.09
C TRP A 393 15.07 9.50 7.73
N CYS A 394 15.93 9.21 6.76
CA CYS A 394 16.39 7.85 6.41
C CYS A 394 17.89 7.71 6.68
N LEU A 395 18.42 6.49 6.60
CA LEU A 395 19.84 6.19 6.76
C LEU A 395 20.70 6.77 5.64
N ASP A 396 20.23 6.65 4.40
CA ASP A 396 21.01 6.86 3.18
C ASP A 396 21.59 8.27 3.07
N TRP A 397 22.82 8.34 2.55
CA TRP A 397 23.36 9.56 1.98
C TRP A 397 22.63 9.87 0.67
N TYR A 398 22.15 11.11 0.52
CA TYR A 398 21.37 11.52 -0.65
C TYR A 398 22.24 11.63 -1.90
N ALA A 399 21.90 10.84 -2.92
CA ALA A 399 22.51 10.82 -4.24
C ALA A 399 21.50 10.36 -5.31
N ASN A 400 21.87 10.46 -6.58
CA ASN A 400 21.09 9.93 -7.71
C ASN A 400 20.96 8.40 -7.61
N TYR A 401 19.84 7.85 -8.08
CA TYR A 401 19.64 6.40 -8.11
C TYR A 401 20.60 5.68 -9.07
N GLY A 402 21.22 4.59 -8.61
CA GLY A 402 22.20 3.81 -9.36
C GLY A 402 21.61 2.79 -10.36
N GLY A 403 20.30 2.56 -10.33
CA GLY A 403 19.62 1.48 -11.05
C GLY A 403 19.25 0.31 -10.15
N ASP A 404 18.92 -0.83 -10.74
CA ASP A 404 18.36 -1.99 -10.04
C ASP A 404 19.28 -2.52 -8.92
N ALA A 405 18.72 -2.78 -7.74
CA ALA A 405 19.47 -3.10 -6.53
C ALA A 405 18.79 -4.15 -5.63
N THR A 406 19.57 -4.78 -4.75
CA THR A 406 19.10 -5.69 -3.70
C THR A 406 19.59 -5.19 -2.35
N GLU A 407 18.69 -5.06 -1.37
CA GLU A 407 18.97 -4.48 -0.04
C GLU A 407 19.76 -3.14 -0.09
N PRO A 408 19.39 -2.14 -0.91
CA PRO A 408 20.18 -0.93 -1.09
C PRO A 408 20.27 -0.08 0.20
N ILE A 409 21.46 0.48 0.39
CA ILE A 409 21.90 1.28 1.55
C ILE A 409 22.40 2.69 1.16
N GLY A 410 22.20 3.10 -0.10
CA GLY A 410 22.79 4.33 -0.64
C GLY A 410 24.30 4.20 -0.88
N PRO A 411 25.01 5.32 -1.14
CA PRO A 411 26.47 5.35 -1.29
C PRO A 411 27.18 5.40 0.07
N ASP A 412 28.46 5.04 0.09
CA ASP A 412 29.28 5.00 1.32
C ASP A 412 29.51 6.38 2.00
N LEU A 413 29.28 7.47 1.27
CA LEU A 413 29.62 8.84 1.70
C LEU A 413 28.75 9.87 0.97
N GLY A 414 28.45 10.97 1.64
CA GLY A 414 27.72 12.12 1.07
C GLY A 414 27.82 13.36 1.94
N LEU A 415 27.01 14.37 1.61
CA LEU A 415 26.91 15.64 2.37
C LEU A 415 25.58 15.76 3.12
N LEU A 416 24.50 15.25 2.54
CA LEU A 416 23.13 15.37 3.02
C LEU A 416 22.56 13.95 3.23
N HIS A 417 21.77 13.74 4.29
CA HIS A 417 20.99 12.51 4.43
C HIS A 417 19.60 12.69 3.82
N VAL A 418 19.03 11.57 3.35
CA VAL A 418 17.70 11.54 2.74
C VAL A 418 16.59 11.84 3.76
N GLN A 419 15.60 12.60 3.31
CA GLN A 419 14.32 12.85 3.96
C GLN A 419 13.17 12.44 3.03
N ARG A 420 12.05 11.94 3.58
CA ARG A 420 10.94 11.38 2.78
C ARG A 420 9.56 11.82 3.25
N GLY A 421 8.59 11.72 2.34
CA GLY A 421 7.15 11.80 2.62
C GLY A 421 6.51 13.19 2.56
N GLY A 422 7.28 14.28 2.52
CA GLY A 422 6.74 15.64 2.65
C GLY A 422 6.26 15.94 4.08
N SER A 423 5.62 17.09 4.30
CA SER A 423 5.15 17.52 5.63
C SER A 423 3.89 18.37 5.59
N TRP A 424 3.40 18.73 6.77
CA TRP A 424 2.36 19.73 7.01
C TRP A 424 2.61 21.10 6.35
N TYR A 425 3.87 21.40 5.98
CA TYR A 425 4.32 22.63 5.34
C TYR A 425 4.50 22.49 3.81
N ASP A 426 4.43 21.28 3.27
CA ASP A 426 4.73 21.05 1.85
C ASP A 426 3.44 20.91 1.00
N TYR A 427 3.55 21.05 -0.32
CA TYR A 427 2.43 20.90 -1.25
C TYR A 427 2.15 19.42 -1.55
N ALA A 428 1.16 19.16 -2.40
CA ALA A 428 0.81 17.78 -2.74
C ALA A 428 1.94 17.08 -3.53
N GLU A 429 2.61 17.77 -4.45
CA GLU A 429 3.71 17.17 -5.22
C GLU A 429 4.89 16.72 -4.35
N ASP A 430 5.21 17.45 -3.29
CA ASP A 430 6.23 17.08 -2.29
C ASP A 430 5.85 15.84 -1.44
N CYS A 431 4.57 15.49 -1.36
CA CYS A 431 4.08 14.41 -0.48
C CYS A 431 3.98 13.04 -1.18
N ARG A 432 4.28 12.95 -2.48
CA ARG A 432 4.15 11.71 -3.28
C ARG A 432 5.10 10.62 -2.78
N SER A 433 4.74 9.35 -3.02
CA SER A 433 5.56 8.18 -2.64
C SER A 433 7.02 8.28 -3.11
N ALA A 434 7.24 8.89 -4.27
CA ALA A 434 8.55 9.01 -4.90
C ALA A 434 9.34 10.27 -4.52
N ASN A 435 8.70 11.36 -4.03
CA ASN A 435 9.40 12.63 -3.77
C ASN A 435 10.48 12.48 -2.70
N ARG A 436 11.65 13.05 -2.97
CA ARG A 436 12.85 12.95 -2.16
C ARG A 436 13.21 14.35 -1.67
N ALA A 437 13.61 14.45 -0.41
CA ALA A 437 14.25 15.63 0.13
C ALA A 437 15.60 15.21 0.77
N SER A 438 16.41 16.19 1.14
CA SER A 438 17.62 15.94 1.93
C SER A 438 18.08 17.17 2.68
N ALA A 439 18.84 16.96 3.76
CA ALA A 439 19.44 18.03 4.55
C ALA A 439 20.71 17.54 5.27
N LEU A 440 21.50 18.47 5.80
CA LEU A 440 22.74 18.17 6.53
C LEU A 440 22.43 17.38 7.82
N PRO A 441 23.24 16.38 8.22
CA PRO A 441 22.94 15.52 9.38
C PRO A 441 22.71 16.26 10.71
N ALA A 442 23.38 17.41 10.88
CA ALA A 442 23.28 18.26 12.06
C ALA A 442 22.06 19.22 12.05
N THR A 443 21.31 19.33 10.94
CA THR A 443 20.16 20.24 10.86
C THR A 443 18.92 19.64 11.51
N SER A 444 18.12 20.50 12.14
CA SER A 444 16.80 20.15 12.67
C SER A 444 15.82 21.28 12.31
N ASP A 445 14.57 20.93 12.02
CA ASP A 445 13.50 21.90 11.87
C ASP A 445 12.17 21.37 12.39
N TYR A 446 11.15 22.22 12.39
CA TYR A 446 9.81 21.92 12.88
C TYR A 446 8.93 21.15 11.86
N ARG A 447 9.51 20.69 10.75
CA ARG A 447 8.85 19.95 9.65
C ARG A 447 9.38 18.53 9.50
N THR A 448 10.46 18.18 10.21
CA THR A 448 11.18 16.92 10.06
C THR A 448 11.18 16.14 11.38
N GLY A 449 10.72 14.90 11.32
CA GLY A 449 10.81 13.89 12.37
C GLY A 449 11.43 12.62 11.80
N PHE A 450 10.98 11.46 12.31
CA PHE A 450 11.46 10.16 11.85
C PHE A 450 10.53 9.02 12.29
N ARG A 451 10.70 7.87 11.64
CA ARG A 451 10.21 6.57 12.11
C ARG A 451 11.41 5.60 12.23
N ILE A 452 11.26 4.49 12.96
CA ILE A 452 12.38 3.55 13.20
C ILE A 452 12.15 2.20 12.54
N ALA A 453 13.25 1.53 12.17
CA ALA A 453 13.29 0.18 11.65
C ALA A 453 14.08 -0.76 12.58
N ALA A 454 13.95 -2.07 12.36
CA ALA A 454 14.83 -3.12 12.90
C ALA A 454 14.86 -4.32 11.94
N PRO A 455 15.91 -5.16 11.93
CA PRO A 455 15.92 -6.39 11.13
C PRO A 455 14.74 -7.32 11.47
N GLY A 456 14.27 -8.12 10.50
CA GLY A 456 13.12 -9.02 10.69
C GLY A 456 13.43 -10.32 11.44
N ASN A 457 14.72 -10.59 11.71
CA ASN A 457 15.26 -11.80 12.35
C ASN A 457 15.67 -11.59 13.82
N GLN A 458 15.09 -10.58 14.48
CA GLN A 458 15.34 -10.20 15.87
C GLN A 458 14.39 -10.93 16.84
#